data_AF-A0A3D9DUD0-F1
#
_entry.id   AF-A0A3D9DUD0-F1
#
_cell.length_a   1.000
_cell.length_b   1.000
_cell.length_c   1.000
_cell.angle_alpha   90.00
_cell.angle_beta   90.00
_cell.angle_gamma   90.00
#
_symmetry.space_group_name_H-M   'P 1'
#
loop_
_entity.id
_entity.type
_entity.pdbx_description
1 polymer ?
#
loop_
_entity_poly.entity_id
_entity_poly.type
_entity_poly.pdbx_seq_one_letter_code
_entity_poly.pdbx_strand_id
1 'polypeptide(L)'
;MKIRTFKLEDQAAVIALWQRCGLTRPWNDPVRDIERKCSEDPTLFLVGTDQDGGVMASAMVGFDGHRGWLYYLTVDPEHQRQGYGRALIEQAERLLIERGCPKLMLMVRRGQSGLEDYYRALGFEENEVVTMGKRLIEDD
;
A
#
# COMPACT_ATOMS: atom_id res chain seq x y z
N MET A 1 -5.34 10.98 -12.38
CA MET A 1 -5.76 9.94 -11.42
C MET A 1 -6.66 10.57 -10.36
N LYS A 2 -7.76 9.90 -9.99
CA LYS A 2 -8.56 10.24 -8.81
C LYS A 2 -8.21 9.26 -7.68
N ILE A 3 -7.89 9.77 -6.49
CA ILE A 3 -7.64 8.93 -5.31
C ILE A 3 -8.90 8.89 -4.45
N ARG A 4 -9.29 7.70 -4.02
CA ARG A 4 -10.41 7.50 -3.11
C ARG A 4 -10.16 6.29 -2.20
N THR A 5 -10.95 6.18 -1.15
CA THR A 5 -11.01 4.96 -0.36
C THR A 5 -11.50 3.79 -1.22
N PHE A 6 -10.89 2.63 -0.97
CA PHE A 6 -11.29 1.33 -1.50
C PHE A 6 -12.77 1.06 -1.19
N LYS A 7 -13.43 0.37 -2.11
CA LYS A 7 -14.77 -0.20 -1.95
C LYS A 7 -14.72 -1.68 -2.30
N LEU A 8 -15.65 -2.46 -1.76
CA LEU A 8 -15.70 -3.90 -2.01
C LEU A 8 -15.83 -4.24 -3.51
N GLU A 9 -16.50 -3.40 -4.29
CA GLU A 9 -16.57 -3.50 -5.76
C GLU A 9 -15.20 -3.45 -6.47
N ASP A 10 -14.18 -2.87 -5.83
CA ASP A 10 -12.81 -2.80 -6.36
C ASP A 10 -12.00 -4.08 -6.14
N GLN A 11 -12.47 -5.02 -5.30
CA GLN A 11 -11.66 -6.15 -4.82
C GLN A 11 -11.01 -6.93 -5.96
N ALA A 12 -11.80 -7.36 -6.95
CA ALA A 12 -11.29 -8.11 -8.09
C ALA A 12 -10.24 -7.33 -8.90
N ALA A 13 -10.47 -6.04 -9.13
CA ALA A 13 -9.56 -5.19 -9.89
C ALA A 13 -8.24 -4.94 -9.13
N VAL A 14 -8.31 -4.72 -7.81
CA VAL A 14 -7.13 -4.54 -6.96
C VAL A 14 -6.30 -5.81 -6.89
N ILE A 15 -6.93 -6.98 -6.75
CA ILE A 15 -6.21 -8.27 -6.74
C ILE A 15 -5.51 -8.51 -8.09
N ALA A 16 -6.20 -8.25 -9.20
CA ALA A 16 -5.61 -8.37 -10.53
C ALA A 16 -4.41 -7.42 -10.71
N LEU A 17 -4.52 -6.17 -10.21
CA LEU A 17 -3.43 -5.21 -10.19
C LEU A 17 -2.24 -5.73 -9.36
N TRP A 18 -2.47 -6.26 -8.16
CA TRP A 18 -1.40 -6.81 -7.32
C TRP A 18 -0.70 -8.00 -7.97
N GLN A 19 -1.43 -8.88 -8.64
CA GLN A 19 -0.84 -9.99 -9.39
C GLN A 19 0.02 -9.47 -10.55
N ARG A 20 -0.51 -8.54 -11.36
CA ARG A 20 0.20 -7.92 -12.48
C ARG A 20 1.48 -7.20 -12.05
N CYS A 21 1.47 -6.59 -10.87
CA CYS A 21 2.63 -5.93 -10.27
C CYS A 21 3.53 -6.85 -9.43
N GLY A 22 3.24 -8.15 -9.36
CA GLY A 22 4.06 -9.11 -8.61
C GLY A 22 4.07 -8.87 -7.09
N LEU A 23 3.00 -8.32 -6.53
CA LEU A 23 2.87 -8.04 -5.09
C LEU A 23 2.28 -9.20 -4.27
N THR A 24 1.59 -10.15 -4.89
CA THR A 24 1.04 -11.32 -4.18
C THR A 24 2.15 -12.28 -3.74
N ARG A 25 1.93 -13.01 -2.65
CA ARG A 25 2.86 -14.03 -2.16
C ARG A 25 2.08 -15.30 -1.79
N PRO A 26 2.67 -16.50 -1.93
CA PRO A 26 1.97 -17.75 -1.64
C PRO A 26 1.41 -17.86 -0.23
N TRP A 27 2.04 -17.18 0.74
CA TRP A 27 1.63 -17.18 2.14
C TRP A 27 0.71 -16.02 2.53
N ASN A 28 0.33 -15.15 1.59
CA ASN A 28 -0.62 -14.06 1.80
C ASN A 28 -1.72 -14.16 0.75
N ASP A 29 -2.88 -14.69 1.13
CA ASP A 29 -4.07 -14.67 0.28
C ASP A 29 -4.57 -13.21 0.18
N PRO A 30 -4.58 -12.62 -1.03
CA PRO A 30 -4.98 -11.23 -1.20
C PRO A 30 -6.47 -10.99 -0.89
N VAL A 31 -7.34 -12.00 -0.98
CA VAL A 31 -8.74 -11.91 -0.56
C VAL A 31 -8.80 -11.72 0.95
N ARG A 32 -8.13 -12.61 1.70
CA ARG A 32 -8.05 -12.55 3.17
C ARG A 32 -7.42 -11.24 3.66
N ASP A 33 -6.38 -10.75 2.99
CA ASP A 33 -5.73 -9.48 3.35
C ASP A 33 -6.68 -8.28 3.19
N ILE A 34 -7.50 -8.26 2.12
CA ILE A 34 -8.53 -7.24 1.93
C ILE A 34 -9.63 -7.37 2.99
N GLU A 35 -10.10 -8.59 3.28
CA GLU A 35 -11.12 -8.83 4.31
C GLU A 35 -10.66 -8.37 5.70
N ARG A 36 -9.41 -8.67 6.07
CA ARG A 36 -8.80 -8.18 7.32
C ARG A 36 -8.78 -6.66 7.35
N LYS A 37 -8.35 -6.01 6.26
CA LYS A 37 -8.29 -4.56 6.19
C LYS A 37 -9.67 -3.92 6.30
N CYS A 38 -10.67 -4.49 5.63
CA CYS A 38 -12.06 -4.02 5.69
C CYS A 38 -12.71 -4.25 7.06
N SER A 39 -12.33 -5.32 7.76
CA SER A 39 -12.85 -5.62 9.10
C SER A 39 -12.28 -4.70 10.17
N GLU A 40 -11.02 -4.29 10.02
CA GLU A 40 -10.36 -3.38 10.95
C GLU A 40 -10.71 -1.91 10.65
N ASP A 41 -10.27 -1.39 9.51
CA ASP A 41 -10.57 -0.02 9.08
C ASP A 41 -10.18 0.16 7.60
N PRO A 42 -11.16 0.23 6.67
CA PRO A 42 -10.88 0.43 5.25
C PRO A 42 -10.53 1.89 4.91
N THR A 43 -10.67 2.87 5.80
CA THR A 43 -10.57 4.30 5.47
C THR A 43 -9.19 4.71 4.93
N LEU A 44 -8.14 4.00 5.37
CA LEU A 44 -6.76 4.16 4.91
C LEU A 44 -6.35 3.16 3.81
N PHE A 45 -7.30 2.40 3.25
CA PHE A 45 -7.07 1.62 2.04
C PHE A 45 -7.43 2.49 0.83
N LEU A 46 -6.43 2.91 0.07
CA LEU A 46 -6.57 3.85 -1.02
C LEU A 46 -6.48 3.13 -2.38
N VAL A 47 -7.31 3.56 -3.31
CA VAL A 47 -7.22 3.20 -4.73
C VAL A 47 -7.10 4.46 -5.58
N GLY A 48 -6.27 4.39 -6.60
CA GLY A 48 -6.15 5.38 -7.66
C GLY A 48 -6.88 4.88 -8.91
N THR A 49 -7.78 5.70 -9.46
CA THR A 49 -8.54 5.37 -10.67
C THR A 49 -8.20 6.29 -11.85
N ASP A 50 -8.40 5.78 -13.06
CA ASP A 50 -8.47 6.59 -14.28
C ASP A 50 -9.73 7.48 -14.30
N GLN A 51 -9.96 8.15 -15.43
CA GLN A 51 -11.13 9.01 -15.65
C GLN A 51 -12.43 8.21 -15.81
N ASP A 52 -12.35 6.96 -16.26
CA ASP A 52 -13.48 6.06 -16.48
C ASP A 52 -13.83 5.22 -15.23
N GLY A 53 -13.01 5.33 -14.18
CA GLY A 53 -13.19 4.64 -12.90
C GLY A 53 -12.41 3.34 -12.76
N GLY A 54 -11.60 2.96 -13.75
CA GLY A 54 -10.73 1.80 -13.71
C GLY A 54 -9.62 1.94 -12.66
N VAL A 55 -9.46 0.94 -11.81
CA VAL A 55 -8.42 0.93 -10.77
C VAL A 55 -7.06 0.70 -11.42
N MET A 56 -6.14 1.66 -11.24
CA MET A 56 -4.78 1.61 -11.78
C MET A 56 -3.69 1.69 -10.71
N ALA A 57 -4.05 1.95 -9.46
CA ALA A 57 -3.08 2.08 -8.37
C ALA A 57 -3.74 1.72 -7.03
N SER A 58 -2.94 1.28 -6.07
CA SER A 58 -3.41 1.02 -4.70
C SER A 58 -2.34 1.37 -3.66
N ALA A 59 -2.78 1.67 -2.45
CA ALA A 59 -1.95 1.72 -1.26
C ALA A 59 -2.78 1.26 -0.05
N MET A 60 -2.35 0.21 0.63
CA MET A 60 -3.00 -0.26 1.86
C MET A 60 -2.25 0.28 3.06
N VAL A 61 -2.84 1.25 3.76
CA VAL A 61 -2.20 1.93 4.88
C VAL A 61 -2.94 1.62 6.18
N GLY A 62 -2.21 1.45 7.28
CA GLY A 62 -2.76 1.30 8.63
C GLY A 62 -2.11 2.26 9.61
N PHE A 63 -2.77 2.54 10.73
CA PHE A 63 -2.21 3.26 11.87
C PHE A 63 -2.50 2.49 13.14
N ASP A 64 -1.44 2.05 13.83
CA ASP A 64 -1.54 1.19 15.02
C ASP A 64 -1.61 1.99 16.35
N GLY A 65 -1.76 3.32 16.28
CA GLY A 65 -1.68 4.22 17.43
C GLY A 65 -0.27 4.71 17.76
N HIS A 66 0.78 4.12 17.17
CA HIS A 66 2.17 4.52 17.34
C HIS A 66 2.85 4.87 16.01
N ARG A 67 2.63 4.09 14.95
CA ARG A 67 3.19 4.24 13.60
C ARG A 67 2.15 3.96 12.53
N GLY A 68 2.26 4.69 11.44
CA GLY A 68 1.62 4.36 10.18
C GLY A 68 2.42 3.29 9.47
N TRP A 69 1.76 2.38 8.75
CA TRP A 69 2.42 1.35 7.95
C TRP A 69 1.84 1.33 6.53
N LEU A 70 2.73 1.30 5.54
CA LEU A 70 2.39 1.25 4.12
C LEU A 70 2.67 -0.14 3.54
N TYR A 71 1.62 -0.77 3.03
CA TYR A 71 1.64 -2.05 2.32
C TYR A 71 0.98 -1.91 0.95
N TYR A 72 1.23 -2.88 0.07
CA TYR A 72 0.56 -2.99 -1.24
C TYR A 72 0.52 -1.68 -2.06
N LEU A 73 1.57 -0.84 -1.93
CA LEU A 73 1.74 0.33 -2.79
C LEU A 73 2.10 -0.16 -4.19
N THR A 74 1.25 0.16 -5.17
CA THR A 74 1.56 -0.12 -6.57
C THR A 74 0.83 0.81 -7.52
N VAL A 75 1.37 0.89 -8.73
CA VAL A 75 0.78 1.57 -9.89
C VAL A 75 0.94 0.60 -11.05
N ASP A 76 -0.13 0.44 -11.84
CA ASP A 76 -0.14 -0.39 -13.04
C ASP A 76 1.07 -0.03 -13.92
N PRO A 77 1.84 -1.02 -14.44
CA PRO A 77 3.02 -0.77 -15.26
C PRO A 77 2.82 0.23 -16.40
N GLU A 78 1.64 0.25 -17.02
CA GLU A 78 1.31 1.18 -18.12
C GLU A 78 1.11 2.63 -17.64
N HIS A 79 0.90 2.82 -16.34
CA HIS A 79 0.62 4.11 -15.70
C HIS A 79 1.78 4.62 -14.82
N GLN A 80 2.91 3.91 -14.78
CA GLN A 80 4.07 4.28 -13.99
C GLN A 80 4.81 5.51 -14.54
N ARG A 81 5.70 6.09 -13.73
CA ARG A 81 6.51 7.29 -14.03
C ARG A 81 5.71 8.57 -14.30
N GLN A 82 4.43 8.59 -13.90
CA GLN A 82 3.54 9.76 -13.97
C GLN A 82 3.29 10.43 -12.60
N GLY A 83 4.02 10.01 -11.56
CA GLY A 83 3.89 10.56 -10.20
C GLY A 83 2.77 9.95 -9.34
N TYR A 84 2.01 8.97 -9.85
CA TYR A 84 0.88 8.38 -9.12
C TYR A 84 1.24 7.68 -7.80
N GLY A 85 2.40 7.01 -7.73
CA GLY A 85 2.87 6.41 -6.49
C GLY A 85 3.16 7.46 -5.41
N ARG A 86 3.79 8.58 -5.80
CA ARG A 86 4.03 9.74 -4.91
C ARG A 86 2.70 10.31 -4.42
N ALA A 87 1.74 10.51 -5.33
CA ALA A 87 0.43 11.05 -4.97
C ALA A 87 -0.34 10.16 -3.97
N LEU A 88 -0.22 8.83 -4.07
CA LEU A 88 -0.80 7.90 -3.08
C LEU A 88 -0.12 8.02 -1.71
N ILE A 89 1.19 8.16 -1.67
CA ILE A 89 1.96 8.35 -0.43
C ILE A 89 1.58 9.67 0.23
N GLU A 90 1.57 10.78 -0.51
CA GLU A 90 1.21 12.10 0.02
C GLU A 90 -0.24 12.10 0.57
N GLN A 91 -1.17 11.43 -0.12
CA GLN A 91 -2.54 11.28 0.36
C GLN A 91 -2.62 10.39 1.61
N ALA A 92 -1.80 9.36 1.72
CA ALA A 92 -1.69 8.54 2.93
C ALA A 92 -1.11 9.34 4.11
N GLU A 93 -0.03 10.10 3.89
CA GLU A 93 0.60 10.97 4.89
C GLU A 93 -0.40 11.99 5.42
N ARG A 94 -1.15 12.68 4.55
CA ARG A 94 -2.20 13.63 4.97
C ARG A 94 -3.20 12.95 5.90
N LEU A 95 -3.73 11.79 5.52
CA LEU A 95 -4.73 11.06 6.31
C LEU A 95 -4.16 10.52 7.64
N LEU A 96 -2.88 10.17 7.67
CA LEU A 96 -2.17 9.76 8.89
C LEU A 96 -1.95 10.95 9.83
N ILE A 97 -1.55 12.10 9.30
CA ILE A 97 -1.37 13.34 10.07
C ILE A 97 -2.69 13.79 10.70
N GLU A 98 -3.80 13.71 9.96
CA GLU A 98 -5.15 14.00 10.48
C GLU A 98 -5.55 13.09 11.65
N ARG A 99 -4.97 11.89 11.74
CA ARG A 99 -5.16 10.95 12.85
C ARG A 99 -4.13 11.10 13.98
N GLY A 100 -3.22 12.06 13.89
CA GLY A 100 -2.14 12.26 14.86
C GLY A 100 -1.02 11.23 14.76
N CYS A 101 -0.90 10.51 13.64
CA CYS A 101 0.18 9.55 13.44
C CYS A 101 1.53 10.29 13.27
N PRO A 102 2.55 9.98 14.09
CA PRO A 102 3.79 10.75 14.09
C PRO A 102 4.82 10.31 13.04
N LYS A 103 4.70 9.10 12.48
CA LYS A 103 5.67 8.55 11.52
C LYS A 103 5.06 7.41 10.69
N LEU A 104 5.27 7.45 9.37
CA LEU A 104 4.93 6.38 8.43
C LEU A 104 6.15 5.47 8.21
N MET A 105 5.91 4.15 8.21
CA MET A 105 6.91 3.09 8.06
C MET A 105 6.55 2.20 6.86
N LEU A 106 7.57 1.60 6.26
CA LEU A 106 7.43 0.59 5.22
C LEU A 106 8.59 -0.40 5.28
N MET A 107 8.45 -1.51 4.56
CA MET A 107 9.52 -2.48 4.38
C MET A 107 9.84 -2.63 2.90
N VAL A 108 11.11 -2.46 2.54
CA VAL A 108 11.60 -2.73 1.19
C VAL A 108 12.20 -4.13 1.17
N ARG A 109 11.76 -4.97 0.23
CA ARG A 109 12.40 -6.28 0.01
C ARG A 109 13.71 -6.07 -0.73
N ARG A 110 14.78 -6.70 -0.23
CA ARG A 110 16.09 -6.72 -0.90
C ARG A 110 15.97 -7.24 -2.33
N GLY A 111 16.83 -6.74 -3.21
CA GLY A 111 16.92 -7.19 -4.60
C GLY A 111 16.00 -6.47 -5.60
N GLN A 112 15.21 -5.49 -5.15
CA GLN A 112 14.48 -4.59 -6.05
C GLN A 112 15.30 -3.32 -6.30
N SER A 113 16.11 -3.34 -7.35
CA SER A 113 16.98 -2.22 -7.72
C SER A 113 16.20 -0.91 -7.88
N GLY A 114 16.65 0.15 -7.22
CA GLY A 114 16.09 1.50 -7.33
C GLY A 114 14.84 1.77 -6.48
N LEU A 115 14.25 0.77 -5.82
CA LEU A 115 13.07 0.99 -4.96
C LEU A 115 13.43 1.74 -3.67
N GLU A 116 14.60 1.47 -3.09
CA GLU A 116 15.09 2.22 -1.94
C GLU A 116 15.34 3.69 -2.30
N ASP A 117 15.98 3.97 -3.45
CA ASP A 117 16.21 5.33 -3.94
C ASP A 117 14.91 6.09 -4.19
N TYR A 118 13.90 5.40 -4.73
CA TYR A 118 12.55 5.95 -4.88
C TYR A 118 11.98 6.42 -3.54
N TYR A 119 12.04 5.60 -2.49
CA TYR A 119 11.53 5.99 -1.17
C TYR A 119 12.40 7.06 -0.49
N ARG A 120 13.74 7.03 -0.65
CA ARG A 120 14.62 8.10 -0.14
C ARG A 120 14.29 9.45 -0.77
N ALA A 121 13.99 9.49 -2.08
CA ALA A 121 13.55 10.70 -2.78
C ALA A 121 12.17 11.22 -2.33
N LEU A 122 11.45 10.44 -1.52
CA LEU A 122 10.19 10.81 -0.87
C LEU A 122 10.37 11.16 0.61
N GLY A 123 11.60 11.20 1.12
CA GLY A 123 11.89 11.54 2.52
C GLY A 123 11.85 10.35 3.48
N PHE A 124 11.75 9.11 2.98
CA PHE A 124 11.93 7.94 3.83
C PHE A 124 13.40 7.72 4.13
N GLU A 125 13.69 7.39 5.39
CA GLU A 125 15.04 7.08 5.86
C GLU A 125 15.11 5.62 6.32
N GLU A 126 16.26 4.99 6.06
CA GLU A 126 16.58 3.68 6.61
C GLU A 126 16.79 3.80 8.12
N ASN A 127 16.31 2.81 8.88
CA ASN A 127 16.52 2.75 10.31
C ASN A 127 17.46 1.58 10.61
N GLU A 128 18.43 1.75 11.50
CA GLU A 128 19.37 0.70 11.92
C GLU A 128 18.69 -0.31 12.87
N VAL A 129 17.80 -1.14 12.31
CA VAL A 129 17.00 -2.12 13.06
C VAL A 129 16.87 -3.44 12.29
N VAL A 130 16.55 -4.52 13.01
CA VAL A 130 16.20 -5.82 12.42
C VAL A 130 14.70 -5.99 12.45
N THR A 131 14.09 -6.27 11.29
CA THR A 131 12.68 -6.67 11.21
C THR A 131 12.53 -8.15 11.54
N MET A 132 11.71 -8.48 12.55
CA MET A 132 11.36 -9.85 12.92
C MET A 132 9.85 -10.05 12.74
N GLY A 133 9.44 -11.25 12.32
CA GLY A 133 8.04 -11.59 12.10
C GLY A 133 7.71 -12.99 12.59
N LYS A 134 6.48 -13.17 13.09
CA LYS A 134 5.89 -14.45 13.46
C LYS A 134 4.49 -14.53 12.86
N ARG A 135 4.20 -15.58 12.09
CA ARG A 135 2.85 -15.82 11.56
C ARG A 135 1.92 -16.21 12.71
N LEU A 136 0.77 -15.53 12.83
CA LEU A 136 -0.22 -15.79 13.89
C LEU A 136 -1.45 -16.55 13.39
N ILE A 137 -1.83 -16.32 12.13
CA ILE A 137 -2.95 -16.96 11.44
C ILE A 137 -2.46 -17.35 10.05
N GLU A 138 -2.58 -18.62 9.68
CA GLU A 138 -2.26 -19.09 8.32
C GLU A 138 -3.40 -18.72 7.36
N ASP A 139 -3.05 -18.48 6.10
CA ASP A 139 -4.05 -18.42 5.02
C ASP A 139 -4.18 -19.85 4.48
N ASP A 140 -5.34 -20.47 4.70
CA ASP A 140 -5.64 -21.83 4.18
C ASP A 140 -5.80 -21.86 2.66
#